data_AF-A0A534D6I9-F1
#
_entry.id   AF-A0A534D6I9-F1
#
_cell.length_a   1.000
_cell.length_b   1.000
_cell.length_c   1.000
_cell.angle_alpha   90.00
_cell.angle_beta   90.00
_cell.angle_gamma   90.00
#
_symmetry.space_group_name_H-M   'P 1'
#
loop_
_entity.id
_entity.type
_entity.pdbx_description
1 polymer ?
#
loop_
_entity_poly.entity_id
_entity_poly.type
_entity_poly.pdbx_seq_one_letter_code
_entity_poly.pdbx_strand_id
1 'polypeptide(L)'
;MPYAFILFEAVMFILVGAAVTLATAFLSAFRHLLGFAWRMWLWGSVGLIIGNVVVLALQLYFLTGIGITGGPPRHTDLLSLFLTGLTLFGPLLFSSLGIILGCLYGWRLARRRTPAV
;
A
#
# COMPACT_ATOMS: atom_id res chain seq x y z
N MET A 1 -17.63 6.51 -0.96
CA MET A 1 -16.83 7.38 -0.06
C MET A 1 -15.48 6.77 0.34
N PRO A 2 -15.30 5.49 0.73
CA PRO A 2 -13.99 4.96 1.18
C PRO A 2 -12.93 4.91 0.06
N TYR A 3 -13.32 4.54 -1.16
CA TYR A 3 -12.41 4.50 -2.33
C TYR A 3 -11.79 5.86 -2.69
N ALA A 4 -12.47 6.98 -2.37
CA ALA A 4 -11.93 8.31 -2.59
C ALA A 4 -10.77 8.64 -1.64
N PHE A 5 -10.81 8.12 -0.40
CA PHE A 5 -9.73 8.29 0.56
C PHE A 5 -8.48 7.50 0.19
N ILE A 6 -8.65 6.27 -0.33
CA ILE A 6 -7.53 5.46 -0.82
C ILE A 6 -6.89 6.11 -2.05
N LEU A 7 -7.71 6.61 -2.98
CA LEU A 7 -7.21 7.34 -4.13
C LEU A 7 -6.44 8.60 -3.69
N PHE A 8 -6.97 9.35 -2.74
CA PHE A 8 -6.32 10.52 -2.18
C PHE A 8 -4.98 10.17 -1.51
N GLU A 9 -4.94 9.12 -0.69
CA GLU A 9 -3.71 8.61 -0.06
C GLU A 9 -2.66 8.24 -1.11
N ALA A 10 -3.06 7.47 -2.13
CA ALA A 10 -2.17 7.05 -3.22
C ALA A 10 -1.62 8.26 -3.99
N VAL A 11 -2.48 9.21 -4.36
CA VAL A 11 -2.08 10.44 -5.07
C VAL A 11 -1.11 11.26 -4.22
N MET A 12 -1.42 11.48 -2.94
CA MET A 12 -0.55 12.22 -2.03
C MET A 12 0.81 11.54 -1.87
N PHE A 13 0.86 10.22 -1.69
CA PHE A 13 2.11 9.48 -1.60
C PHE A 13 2.95 9.61 -2.88
N ILE A 14 2.32 9.46 -4.05
CA ILE A 14 3.00 9.59 -5.34
C ILE A 14 3.53 11.01 -5.55
N LEU A 15 2.73 12.04 -5.26
CA LEU A 15 3.14 13.44 -5.40
C LEU A 15 4.29 13.80 -4.45
N VAL A 16 4.19 13.42 -3.18
CA VAL A 16 5.25 13.69 -2.19
C VAL A 16 6.52 12.93 -2.56
N GLY A 17 6.42 11.65 -2.94
CA GLY A 17 7.58 10.85 -3.37
C GLY A 17 8.25 11.41 -4.62
N ALA A 18 7.47 11.85 -5.61
CA ALA A 18 7.98 12.52 -6.80
C ALA A 18 8.66 13.85 -6.46
N ALA A 19 8.03 14.69 -5.64
CA ALA A 19 8.59 15.99 -5.23
C ALA A 19 9.92 15.83 -4.48
N VAL A 20 10.02 14.88 -3.54
CA VAL A 20 11.26 14.61 -2.80
C VAL A 20 12.34 14.05 -3.73
N THR A 21 11.98 13.15 -4.64
CA THR A 21 12.95 12.60 -5.61
C THR A 21 13.45 13.70 -6.56
N LEU A 22 12.57 14.56 -7.06
CA LEU A 22 12.95 15.70 -7.90
C LEU A 22 13.81 16.70 -7.13
N ALA A 23 13.44 17.04 -5.89
CA ALA A 23 14.22 17.92 -5.03
C ALA A 23 15.65 17.39 -4.84
N THR A 24 15.80 16.09 -4.56
CA THR A 24 17.12 15.47 -4.44
C THR A 24 17.89 15.40 -5.77
N ALA A 25 17.22 15.37 -6.92
CA ALA A 25 17.87 15.41 -8.24
C ALA A 25 18.41 16.81 -8.59
N PHE A 26 17.62 17.86 -8.33
CA PHE A 26 17.97 19.23 -8.73
C PHE A 26 18.86 19.95 -7.72
N LEU A 27 18.70 19.71 -6.42
CA LEU A 27 19.51 20.34 -5.39
C LEU A 27 20.82 19.59 -5.21
N SER A 28 21.94 20.23 -5.58
CA SER A 28 23.29 19.67 -5.48
C SER A 28 23.62 19.15 -4.07
N ALA A 29 23.15 19.84 -3.03
CA ALA A 29 23.31 19.46 -1.63
C ALA A 29 22.73 18.07 -1.29
N PHE A 30 21.70 17.62 -2.02
CA PHE A 30 20.96 16.39 -1.71
C PHE A 30 21.10 15.27 -2.75
N ARG A 31 21.91 15.46 -3.81
CA ARG A 31 22.09 14.46 -4.88
C ARG A 31 22.56 13.09 -4.38
N HIS A 32 23.35 13.06 -3.31
CA HIS A 32 23.80 11.80 -2.70
C HIS A 32 22.64 10.97 -2.10
N LEU A 33 21.50 11.60 -1.79
CA LEU A 33 20.28 10.95 -1.30
C LEU A 33 19.32 10.52 -2.42
N LEU A 34 19.58 10.89 -3.68
CA LEU A 34 18.68 10.59 -4.80
C LEU A 34 18.40 9.08 -4.93
N GLY A 35 19.45 8.26 -4.87
CA GLY A 35 19.32 6.81 -4.95
C GLY A 35 18.53 6.22 -3.77
N PHE A 36 18.59 6.87 -2.61
CA PHE A 36 17.83 6.49 -1.43
C PHE A 36 16.35 6.88 -1.56
N ALA A 37 16.07 8.13 -1.91
CA ALA A 37 14.73 8.66 -2.09
C ALA A 37 13.95 7.90 -3.18
N TRP A 38 14.60 7.65 -4.33
CA TRP A 38 14.02 6.86 -5.42
C TRP A 38 13.66 5.44 -4.99
N ARG A 39 14.54 4.77 -4.23
CA ARG A 39 14.29 3.40 -3.76
C ARG A 39 13.16 3.33 -2.74
N MET A 40 13.12 4.26 -1.80
CA MET A 40 12.00 4.34 -0.85
C MET A 40 10.67 4.56 -1.59
N TRP A 41 10.64 5.51 -2.52
CA TRP A 41 9.43 5.81 -3.28
C TRP A 41 8.98 4.66 -4.17
N LEU A 42 9.91 4.02 -4.91
CA LEU A 42 9.63 2.87 -5.76
C LEU A 42 9.08 1.70 -4.95
N TRP A 43 9.76 1.29 -3.88
CA TRP A 43 9.34 0.14 -3.10
C TRP A 43 8.09 0.42 -2.26
N GLY A 44 7.89 1.65 -1.79
CA GLY A 44 6.63 2.08 -1.20
C GLY A 44 5.46 2.00 -2.18
N SER A 45 5.67 2.36 -3.45
CA SER A 45 4.66 2.22 -4.51
C SER A 45 4.34 0.75 -4.81
N VAL A 46 5.36 -0.12 -4.87
CA VAL A 46 5.17 -1.57 -4.99
C VAL A 46 4.37 -2.12 -3.81
N GLY A 47 4.70 -1.69 -2.59
CA GLY A 47 3.99 -2.07 -1.38
C GLY A 47 2.52 -1.64 -1.39
N LEU A 48 2.23 -0.43 -1.85
CA LEU A 48 0.85 0.05 -2.06
C LEU A 48 0.06 -0.87 -3.00
N ILE A 49 0.65 -1.24 -4.15
CA ILE A 49 -0.01 -2.12 -5.12
C ILE A 49 -0.27 -3.49 -4.50
N ILE A 50 0.74 -4.10 -3.89
CA ILE A 50 0.63 -5.43 -3.26
C ILE A 50 -0.42 -5.42 -2.16
N GLY A 51 -0.42 -4.42 -1.28
CA GLY A 51 -1.39 -4.30 -0.19
C GLY A 51 -2.84 -4.28 -0.70
N ASN A 52 -3.10 -3.51 -1.76
CA ASN A 52 -4.42 -3.45 -2.37
C ASN A 52 -4.80 -4.76 -3.10
N VAL A 53 -3.85 -5.42 -3.77
CA VAL A 53 -4.08 -6.74 -4.40
C VAL A 53 -4.47 -7.80 -3.36
N VAL A 54 -3.84 -7.78 -2.17
CA VAL A 54 -4.18 -8.72 -1.08
C VAL A 54 -5.62 -8.50 -0.60
N VAL A 55 -6.05 -7.25 -0.40
CA VAL A 55 -7.43 -6.94 -0.01
C VAL A 55 -8.43 -7.40 -1.07
N LEU A 56 -8.12 -7.17 -2.34
CA LEU A 56 -8.97 -7.61 -3.45
C LEU A 56 -9.07 -9.15 -3.48
N ALA A 57 -7.95 -9.85 -3.32
CA ALA A 57 -7.92 -11.31 -3.28
C ALA A 57 -8.73 -11.89 -2.11
N LEU A 58 -8.62 -11.28 -0.92
CA LEU A 58 -9.40 -11.66 0.25
C LEU A 58 -10.90 -11.45 0.00
N GLN A 59 -11.30 -10.29 -0.52
CA GLN A 59 -12.70 -10.02 -0.84
C GLN A 59 -13.25 -11.02 -1.86
N LEU A 60 -12.52 -11.30 -2.94
CA LEU A 60 -12.91 -12.29 -3.95
C LEU A 60 -13.04 -13.69 -3.35
N TYR A 61 -12.08 -14.13 -2.54
CA TYR A 61 -12.13 -15.43 -1.87
C TYR A 61 -13.40 -15.59 -1.03
N PHE A 62 -13.71 -14.61 -0.18
CA PHE A 62 -14.93 -14.67 0.63
C PHE A 62 -16.21 -14.56 -0.21
N LEU A 63 -16.23 -13.73 -1.25
CA LEU A 63 -17.37 -13.64 -2.16
C LEU A 63 -17.63 -14.97 -2.91
N THR A 64 -16.57 -15.68 -3.32
CA THR A 64 -16.71 -17.01 -3.94
C THR A 64 -17.17 -18.08 -2.94
N GLY A 65 -16.87 -17.95 -1.66
CA GLY A 65 -17.36 -18.85 -0.61
C GLY A 65 -18.83 -18.64 -0.24
N ILE A 66 -19.38 -17.45 -0.51
CA ILE A 66 -20.78 -17.09 -0.19
C ILE A 66 -21.70 -17.31 -1.40
N GLY A 67 -21.16 -17.34 -2.62
CA GLY A 67 -21.91 -17.61 -3.85
C GLY A 67 -21.38 -18.83 -4.61
N ILE A 68 -22.04 -20.00 -4.42
CA ILE A 68 -22.49 -20.97 -5.45
C ILE A 68 -23.09 -22.25 -4.81
N THR A 69 -22.74 -22.64 -3.58
CA THR A 69 -23.36 -23.81 -2.91
C THR A 69 -24.34 -23.39 -1.82
N GLY A 70 -25.63 -23.44 -2.15
CA GLY A 70 -26.75 -22.97 -1.33
C GLY A 70 -26.89 -23.67 0.03
N GLY A 71 -26.82 -22.89 1.09
CA GLY A 71 -27.27 -23.27 2.43
C GLY A 71 -27.83 -22.04 3.16
N PRO A 72 -28.93 -22.17 3.93
CA PRO A 72 -29.55 -21.04 4.60
C PRO A 72 -28.59 -20.42 5.63
N PRO A 73 -28.62 -19.08 5.79
CA PRO A 73 -27.60 -18.36 6.53
C PRO A 73 -27.76 -18.59 8.04
N ARG A 74 -26.81 -19.29 8.67
CA ARG A 74 -26.78 -19.45 10.13
C ARG A 74 -25.86 -18.46 10.84
N HIS A 75 -24.94 -17.79 10.13
CA HIS A 75 -23.90 -16.89 10.71
C HIS A 75 -23.60 -15.62 9.87
N THR A 76 -24.57 -15.12 9.10
CA THR A 76 -24.38 -13.98 8.20
C THR A 76 -24.00 -12.68 8.87
N ASP A 77 -24.36 -12.45 10.13
CA ASP A 77 -24.20 -11.13 10.74
C ASP A 77 -22.73 -10.77 11.01
N LEU A 78 -21.94 -11.71 11.54
CA LEU A 78 -20.52 -11.47 11.80
C LEU A 78 -19.69 -11.46 10.52
N LEU A 79 -19.98 -12.34 9.56
CA LEU A 79 -19.28 -12.38 8.28
C LEU A 79 -19.60 -11.14 7.43
N SER A 80 -20.86 -10.72 7.41
CA SER A 80 -21.30 -9.49 6.74
C SER A 80 -20.68 -8.26 7.37
N LEU A 81 -20.62 -8.18 8.71
CA LEU A 81 -19.99 -7.09 9.42
C LEU A 81 -18.47 -7.04 9.19
N PHE A 82 -17.81 -8.20 9.18
CA PHE A 82 -16.39 -8.31 8.83
C PHE A 82 -16.12 -7.89 7.39
N LEU A 83 -16.90 -8.35 6.42
CA LEU A 83 -16.76 -7.97 5.02
C LEU A 83 -17.04 -6.49 4.82
N THR A 84 -18.07 -5.95 5.46
CA THR A 84 -18.38 -4.52 5.42
C THR A 84 -17.22 -3.70 5.99
N GLY A 85 -16.67 -4.10 7.14
CA GLY A 85 -15.48 -3.46 7.72
C GLY A 85 -14.25 -3.57 6.82
N LEU A 86 -14.01 -4.73 6.22
CA LEU A 86 -12.91 -4.95 5.29
C LEU A 86 -13.07 -4.13 4.00
N THR A 87 -14.28 -3.97 3.48
CA THR A 87 -14.53 -3.16 2.28
C THR A 87 -14.40 -1.66 2.58
N LEU A 88 -14.81 -1.21 3.78
CA LEU A 88 -14.76 0.19 4.19
C LEU A 88 -13.35 0.64 4.58
N PHE A 89 -12.63 -0.16 5.38
CA PHE A 89 -11.35 0.22 5.99
C PHE A 89 -10.17 -0.60 5.50
N GLY A 90 -10.40 -1.81 4.99
CA GLY A 90 -9.35 -2.72 4.54
C GLY A 90 -8.42 -2.11 3.51
N PRO A 91 -8.90 -1.54 2.39
CA PRO A 91 -7.98 -1.01 1.41
C PRO A 91 -7.17 0.18 1.92
N LEU A 92 -7.70 1.02 2.82
CA LEU A 92 -6.91 2.09 3.46
C LEU A 92 -5.82 1.50 4.37
N LEU A 93 -6.17 0.57 5.27
CA LEU A 93 -5.22 -0.06 6.19
C LEU A 93 -4.11 -0.81 5.45
N PHE A 94 -4.47 -1.61 4.44
CA PHE A 94 -3.50 -2.39 3.68
C PHE A 94 -2.67 -1.53 2.72
N SER A 95 -3.22 -0.42 2.20
CA SER A 95 -2.48 0.54 1.40
C SER A 95 -1.42 1.24 2.26
N SER A 96 -1.80 1.76 3.43
CA SER A 96 -0.85 2.37 4.38
C SER A 96 0.21 1.37 4.86
N LEU A 97 -0.19 0.16 5.26
CA LEU A 97 0.75 -0.90 5.68
C LEU A 97 1.68 -1.29 4.53
N GLY A 98 1.13 -1.42 3.31
CA GLY A 98 1.87 -1.70 2.10
C GLY A 98 2.94 -0.65 1.83
N ILE A 99 2.56 0.64 1.86
CA ILE A 99 3.51 1.76 1.73
C ILE A 99 4.60 1.67 2.79
N ILE A 100 4.25 1.49 4.07
CA ILE A 100 5.20 1.47 5.18
C ILE A 100 6.21 0.32 5.01
N LEU A 101 5.72 -0.90 4.73
CA LEU A 101 6.56 -2.08 4.53
C LEU A 101 7.43 -1.94 3.27
N GLY A 102 6.88 -1.40 2.19
CA GLY A 102 7.60 -1.09 0.96
C GLY A 102 8.73 -0.08 1.18
N CYS A 103 8.44 1.01 1.88
CA CYS A 103 9.43 2.02 2.27
C CYS A 103 10.51 1.44 3.18
N LEU A 104 10.15 0.61 4.17
CA LEU A 104 11.09 -0.11 5.04
C LEU A 104 11.99 -1.05 4.24
N TYR A 105 11.45 -1.75 3.24
CA TYR A 105 12.22 -2.61 2.37
C TYR A 105 13.18 -1.80 1.49
N GLY A 106 12.69 -0.72 0.86
CA GLY A 106 13.51 0.21 0.07
C GLY A 106 14.64 0.84 0.90
N TRP A 107 14.36 1.19 2.16
CA TRP A 107 15.33 1.66 3.14
C TRP A 107 16.43 0.62 3.42
N ARG A 108 16.06 -0.62 3.74
CA ARG A 108 17.01 -1.71 3.98
C ARG A 108 17.87 -1.96 2.75
N LEU A 109 17.29 -1.92 1.56
CA LEU A 109 18.02 -2.12 0.30
C LEU A 109 18.98 -0.96 -0.01
N ALA A 110 18.59 0.27 0.31
CA ALA A 110 19.45 1.44 0.16
C ALA A 110 20.64 1.38 1.15
N ARG A 111 20.38 1.08 2.44
CA ARG A 111 21.43 0.91 3.46
C ARG A 111 22.50 -0.13 3.13
N ARG A 112 22.12 -1.22 2.46
CA ARG A 112 23.08 -2.27 2.05
C ARG A 112 24.02 -1.85 0.92
N ARG A 113 23.72 -0.77 0.19
CA ARG A 113 24.51 -0.33 -0.98
C ARG A 113 25.25 0.99 -0.76
N THR A 114 24.97 1.72 0.31
CA THR A 114 25.80 2.82 0.76
C THR A 114 26.86 2.25 1.72
N PRO A 115 28.14 2.13 1.34
CA PRO A 115 29.18 1.83 2.31
C PRO A 115 29.16 2.92 3.38
N ALA A 116 29.24 2.51 4.65
CA ALA A 116 29.48 3.44 5.75
C ALA A 116 30.78 4.19 5.42
N VAL A 117 30.68 5.51 5.27
CA VAL A 117 31.83 6.40 5.27
C VAL A 117 32.29 6.56 6.71
#